data_AF-W4PZG1-F1
#
_entry.id   AF-W4PZG1-F1
#
_cell.length_a   1.000
_cell.length_b   1.000
_cell.length_c   1.000
_cell.angle_alpha   90.00
_cell.angle_beta   90.00
_cell.angle_gamma   90.00
#
_symmetry.space_group_name_H-M   'P 1'
#
loop_
_entity.id
_entity.type
_entity.pdbx_description
1 polymer ?
#
loop_
_entity_poly.entity_id
_entity_poly.type
_entity_poly.pdbx_seq_one_letter_code
_entity_poly.pdbx_strand_id
1 'polypeptide(L)'
;MGNIIPVVDKKDFLKNFLQQFELKRRECAWLLNYLMSDDDLMERVHFVEQAAHTPKALIISAKGVDSIPFSFHKEKHITTDAEKAFHDIRLNQTEDIYIELHFSGAKQYTVPCCLRRQSSYS
;
A
#
# COMPACT_ATOMS: atom_id res chain seq x y z
N MET A 1 4.88 -18.09 -14.90
CA MET A 1 5.71 -18.38 -13.72
C MET A 1 5.67 -17.13 -12.87
N GLY A 2 4.83 -17.10 -11.83
CA GLY A 2 4.72 -15.94 -10.96
C GLY A 2 6.03 -15.79 -10.19
N ASN A 3 6.67 -14.62 -10.27
CA ASN A 3 7.84 -14.32 -9.45
C ASN A 3 7.42 -14.35 -7.98
N ILE A 4 7.69 -15.46 -7.30
CA ILE A 4 7.57 -15.55 -5.85
C ILE A 4 8.70 -14.70 -5.29
N ILE A 5 8.41 -13.45 -4.95
CA ILE A 5 9.37 -12.56 -4.32
C ILE A 5 9.56 -13.08 -2.90
N PRO A 6 10.75 -13.53 -2.50
CA PRO A 6 10.98 -14.04 -1.16
C PRO A 6 10.79 -12.91 -0.14
N VAL A 7 10.35 -13.27 1.06
CA VAL A 7 10.03 -12.31 2.13
C VAL A 7 11.22 -11.38 2.44
N VAL A 8 12.44 -11.90 2.36
CA VAL A 8 13.68 -11.12 2.55
C VAL A 8 13.82 -9.97 1.55
N ASP A 9 13.61 -10.21 0.26
CA ASP A 9 13.68 -9.17 -0.79
C ASP A 9 12.58 -8.14 -0.61
N LYS A 10 11.36 -8.57 -0.23
CA LYS A 10 10.26 -7.65 0.07
C LYS A 10 10.61 -6.73 1.24
N LYS A 11 11.20 -7.27 2.31
CA LYS A 11 11.63 -6.49 3.50
C LYS A 11 12.75 -5.52 3.14
N ASP A 12 13.73 -5.96 2.37
CA ASP A 12 14.82 -5.09 1.92
C ASP A 12 14.30 -3.94 1.05
N PHE A 13 13.39 -4.24 0.12
CA PHE A 13 12.71 -3.23 -0.70
C PHE A 13 11.99 -2.19 0.16
N LEU A 14 11.18 -2.62 1.14
CA LEU A 14 10.47 -1.69 2.03
C LEU A 14 11.41 -0.84 2.88
N LYS A 15 12.50 -1.43 3.39
CA LYS A 15 13.51 -0.71 4.15
C LYS A 15 14.20 0.34 3.29
N ASN A 16 14.61 -0.03 2.09
CA ASN A 16 15.22 0.87 1.12
C ASN A 16 14.24 1.99 0.69
N PHE A 17 12.97 1.65 0.51
CA PHE A 17 11.90 2.60 0.22
C PHE A 17 11.73 3.62 1.34
N LEU A 18 11.69 3.19 2.61
CA LEU A 18 11.59 4.09 3.77
C LEU A 18 12.84 4.96 3.97
N GLN A 19 14.00 4.54 3.49
CA GLN A 19 15.23 5.34 3.53
C GLN A 19 15.30 6.38 2.40
N GLN A 20 14.82 6.04 1.21
CA GLN A 20 14.88 6.91 0.04
C GLN A 20 13.69 7.87 -0.06
N PHE A 21 12.50 7.44 0.38
CA PHE A 21 11.25 8.17 0.24
C PHE A 21 10.66 8.53 1.60
N GLU A 22 10.45 9.82 1.83
CA GLU A 22 9.69 10.28 2.98
C GLU A 22 8.19 10.14 2.73
N LEU A 23 7.49 9.42 3.61
CA LEU A 23 6.04 9.31 3.57
C LEU A 23 5.36 10.61 4.03
N LYS A 24 4.18 10.93 3.46
CA LYS A 24 3.38 12.08 3.93
C LYS A 24 2.94 11.92 5.39
N ARG A 25 2.79 10.67 5.86
CA ARG A 25 2.37 10.29 7.21
C ARG A 25 3.42 9.40 7.86
N ARG A 26 3.80 9.71 9.10
CA ARG A 26 4.72 8.85 9.88
C ARG A 26 4.05 7.55 10.31
N GLU A 27 2.73 7.53 10.50
CA GLU A 27 2.00 6.29 10.80
C GLU A 27 2.20 5.21 9.72
N CYS A 28 2.30 5.59 8.45
CA CYS A 28 2.56 4.66 7.35
C CYS A 28 3.94 3.98 7.47
N ALA A 29 4.95 4.72 7.94
CA ALA A 29 6.27 4.16 8.20
C ALA A 29 6.25 3.16 9.36
N TRP A 30 5.42 3.40 10.38
CA TRP A 30 5.20 2.45 11.46
C TRP A 30 4.47 1.20 10.99
N LEU A 31 3.47 1.35 10.13
CA LEU A 31 2.75 0.22 9.53
C LEU A 31 3.69 -0.66 8.69
N LEU A 32 4.52 -0.06 7.85
CA LEU A 32 5.52 -0.79 7.07
C LEU A 32 6.54 -1.50 7.96
N ASN A 33 7.02 -0.84 9.03
CA ASN A 33 7.90 -1.48 10.01
C ASN A 33 7.23 -2.65 10.73
N TYR A 34 5.94 -2.51 11.05
CA TYR A 34 5.15 -3.57 11.67
C TYR A 34 5.07 -4.79 10.77
N LEU A 35 4.75 -4.59 9.48
CA LEU A 35 4.72 -5.68 8.51
C LEU A 35 6.09 -6.34 8.37
N MET A 36 7.17 -5.57 8.29
CA MET A 36 8.54 -6.12 8.20
C MET A 36 8.99 -6.85 9.47
N SER A 37 8.37 -6.56 10.62
CA SER A 37 8.73 -7.17 11.91
C SER A 37 8.31 -8.64 11.98
N ASP A 38 7.33 -9.07 11.19
CA ASP A 38 6.79 -10.42 11.20
C ASP A 38 6.85 -11.05 9.80
N ASP A 39 7.50 -12.22 9.68
CA ASP A 39 7.67 -12.92 8.41
C ASP A 39 6.34 -13.47 7.86
N ASP A 40 5.43 -13.92 8.74
CA ASP A 40 4.12 -14.46 8.38
C ASP A 40 3.23 -13.37 7.76
N LEU A 41 3.27 -12.16 8.33
CA LEU A 41 2.61 -10.99 7.75
C LEU A 41 3.18 -10.64 6.38
N MET A 42 4.51 -10.62 6.21
CA MET A 42 5.10 -10.30 4.90
C MET A 42 4.83 -11.34 3.82
N GLU A 43 4.59 -12.59 4.22
CA GLU A 43 4.16 -13.63 3.29
C GLU A 43 2.77 -13.29 2.70
N ARG A 44 1.87 -12.75 3.53
CA ARG A 44 0.50 -12.31 3.19
C ARG A 44 0.42 -10.90 2.58
N VAL A 45 1.52 -10.15 2.60
CA VAL A 45 1.59 -8.82 1.98
C VAL A 45 1.87 -8.94 0.49
N HIS A 46 0.99 -8.37 -0.32
CA HIS A 46 1.09 -8.34 -1.78
C HIS A 46 1.23 -6.90 -2.26
N PHE A 47 2.34 -6.61 -2.94
CA PHE A 47 2.52 -5.30 -3.58
C PHE A 47 1.77 -5.27 -4.91
N VAL A 48 0.88 -4.29 -5.07
CA VAL A 48 0.06 -4.13 -6.28
C VAL A 48 0.01 -2.67 -6.72
N GLU A 49 -0.16 -2.45 -8.03
CA GLU A 49 -0.34 -1.11 -8.60
C GLU A 49 -1.81 -0.67 -8.66
N GLN A 50 -2.75 -1.59 -8.44
CA GLN A 50 -4.20 -1.33 -8.42
C GLN A 50 -4.89 -2.11 -7.29
N ALA A 51 -4.67 -1.68 -6.06
CA ALA A 51 -5.30 -2.26 -4.87
C ALA A 51 -6.81 -1.98 -4.80
N ALA A 52 -7.33 -1.03 -5.59
CA ALA A 52 -8.74 -0.60 -5.58
C ALA A 52 -9.77 -1.73 -5.84
N HIS A 53 -9.38 -2.84 -6.47
CA HIS A 53 -10.25 -3.99 -6.73
C HIS A 53 -10.13 -5.12 -5.70
N THR A 54 -9.31 -4.93 -4.66
CA THR A 54 -9.06 -5.97 -3.65
C THR A 54 -9.95 -5.76 -2.42
N PRO A 55 -10.30 -6.85 -1.70
CA PRO A 55 -11.10 -6.73 -0.48
C PRO A 55 -10.37 -5.99 0.64
N LYS A 56 -9.03 -5.95 0.62
CA LYS A 56 -8.20 -5.28 1.64
C LYS A 56 -7.04 -4.53 0.98
N ALA A 57 -7.28 -3.28 0.65
CA ALA A 57 -6.35 -2.39 -0.03
C ALA A 57 -5.76 -1.36 0.94
N LEU A 58 -4.46 -1.17 0.86
CA LEU A 58 -3.73 -0.17 1.63
C LEU A 58 -2.96 0.73 0.66
N ILE A 59 -3.45 1.94 0.48
CA ILE A 59 -2.88 2.92 -0.42
C ILE A 59 -2.10 3.93 0.40
N ILE A 60 -0.80 4.05 0.13
CA ILE A 60 0.12 4.94 0.84
C ILE A 60 0.80 5.84 -0.20
N SER A 61 0.79 7.15 0.05
CA SER A 61 1.50 8.12 -0.79
C SER A 61 2.69 8.74 -0.08
N ALA A 62 3.84 8.73 -0.76
CA ALA A 62 5.03 9.46 -0.38
C ALA A 62 4.87 10.97 -0.62
N LYS A 63 5.73 11.76 0.01
CA LYS A 63 5.83 13.20 -0.24
C LYS A 63 6.23 13.43 -1.71
N GLY A 64 5.66 14.46 -2.33
CA GLY A 64 5.92 14.83 -3.72
C GLY A 64 4.94 14.26 -4.76
N VAL A 65 3.86 13.59 -4.34
CA VAL A 65 2.75 13.15 -5.21
C VAL A 65 1.46 13.86 -4.78
N ASP A 66 0.62 14.31 -5.71
CA ASP A 66 -0.68 14.96 -5.42
C ASP A 66 -1.80 14.00 -4.96
N SER A 67 -1.51 12.70 -4.86
CA SER A 67 -2.45 11.69 -4.35
C SER A 67 -2.72 11.83 -2.84
N ILE A 68 -3.83 11.23 -2.40
CA ILE A 68 -4.20 11.13 -0.98
C ILE A 68 -3.07 10.50 -0.16
N PRO A 69 -2.75 11.03 1.03
CA PRO A 69 -1.60 10.57 1.82
C PRO A 69 -1.74 9.10 2.25
N PHE A 70 -2.96 8.69 2.56
CA PHE A 70 -3.27 7.35 3.04
C PHE A 70 -4.75 7.03 2.76
N SER A 71 -5.04 5.80 2.34
CA SER A 71 -6.39 5.27 2.28
C SER A 71 -6.37 3.77 2.48
N PHE A 72 -7.23 3.29 3.37
CA PHE A 72 -7.43 1.88 3.64
C PHE A 72 -8.84 1.48 3.22
N HIS A 73 -8.92 0.53 2.29
CA HIS A 73 -10.19 -0.01 1.81
C HIS A 73 -10.30 -1.44 2.35
N LYS A 74 -11.39 -1.69 3.06
CA LYS A 74 -11.71 -2.99 3.63
C LYS A 74 -13.16 -3.33 3.30
N GLU A 75 -13.37 -4.22 2.34
CA GLU A 75 -14.67 -4.67 1.84
C GLU A 75 -15.66 -3.54 1.51
N LYS A 76 -16.40 -3.05 2.52
CA LYS A 76 -17.41 -1.99 2.43
C LYS A 76 -17.01 -0.70 3.17
N HIS A 77 -15.92 -0.72 3.92
CA HIS A 77 -15.43 0.42 4.69
C HIS A 77 -14.18 0.99 4.02
N ILE A 78 -14.20 2.30 3.79
CA ILE A 78 -13.04 3.06 3.35
C ILE A 78 -12.71 4.03 4.48
N THR A 79 -11.48 3.99 4.95
CA THR A 79 -10.98 4.93 5.95
C THR A 79 -9.71 5.59 5.45
N THR A 80 -9.69 6.92 5.53
CA THR A 80 -8.50 7.74 5.27
C THR A 80 -7.70 7.98 6.54
N ASP A 81 -8.15 7.41 7.67
CA ASP A 81 -7.53 7.53 8.97
C ASP A 81 -6.53 6.40 9.19
N ALA A 82 -5.26 6.75 9.34
CA ALA A 82 -4.18 5.78 9.49
C ALA A 82 -4.21 5.07 10.84
N GLU A 83 -4.69 5.72 11.90
CA GLU A 83 -4.78 5.13 13.24
C GLU A 83 -5.84 4.03 13.27
N LYS A 84 -7.04 4.31 12.72
CA LYS A 84 -8.09 3.30 12.58
C LYS A 84 -7.64 2.12 11.71
N ALA A 85 -6.99 2.40 10.58
CA ALA A 85 -6.47 1.34 9.72
C ALA A 85 -5.40 0.50 10.43
N PHE A 86 -4.48 1.14 11.16
CA PHE A 86 -3.45 0.44 11.94
C PHE A 86 -4.06 -0.46 13.02
N HIS A 87 -5.05 0.04 13.76
CA HIS A 87 -5.76 -0.73 14.77
C HIS A 87 -6.49 -1.94 14.15
N ASP A 88 -7.12 -1.75 13.00
CA ASP A 88 -7.84 -2.80 12.29
C ASP A 88 -6.89 -3.87 11.71
N ILE A 89 -5.75 -3.47 11.13
CA ILE A 89 -4.72 -4.40 10.62
C ILE A 89 -4.12 -5.21 11.77
N ARG A 90 -3.87 -4.57 12.91
CA ARG A 90 -3.35 -5.26 14.11
C ARG A 90 -4.33 -6.29 14.67
N LEU A 91 -5.63 -6.06 14.53
CA LEU A 91 -6.65 -7.05 14.90
C LEU A 91 -6.81 -8.15 13.83
N ASN A 92 -6.66 -7.81 12.55
CA ASN A 92 -6.91 -8.71 11.41
C ASN A 92 -5.61 -9.07 10.67
N GLN A 93 -4.71 -9.76 11.36
CA GLN A 93 -3.36 -10.14 10.90
C GLN A 93 -3.35 -11.38 9.98
N THR A 94 -4.43 -12.15 10.01
CA THR A 94 -4.57 -13.42 9.28
C THR A 94 -5.03 -13.27 7.85
N GLU A 95 -5.38 -12.06 7.40
CA GLU A 95 -5.87 -11.81 6.03
C GLU A 95 -4.76 -11.27 5.14
N ASP A 96 -4.84 -11.55 3.85
CA ASP A 96 -3.97 -10.95 2.83
C ASP A 96 -4.16 -9.43 2.75
N ILE A 97 -3.04 -8.72 2.67
CA ILE A 97 -3.00 -7.25 2.63
C ILE A 97 -2.37 -6.82 1.32
N TYR A 98 -3.12 -6.04 0.55
CA TYR A 98 -2.64 -5.51 -0.72
C TYR A 98 -2.15 -4.08 -0.52
N ILE A 99 -0.87 -3.82 -0.76
CA ILE A 99 -0.26 -2.51 -0.53
C ILE A 99 0.08 -1.86 -1.86
N GLU A 100 -0.35 -0.62 -2.01
CA GLU A 100 -0.07 0.25 -3.14
C GLU A 100 0.72 1.47 -2.66
N LEU A 101 1.92 1.65 -3.21
CA LEU A 101 2.84 2.72 -2.85
C LEU A 101 2.91 3.74 -3.99
N HIS A 102 2.47 4.97 -3.74
CA HIS A 102 2.60 6.08 -4.68
C HIS A 102 3.80 6.94 -4.30
N PHE A 103 4.80 7.04 -5.16
CA PHE A 103 5.98 7.87 -4.91
C PHE A 103 6.41 8.65 -6.14
N SER A 104 7.03 9.81 -5.92
CA SER A 104 7.51 10.68 -7.00
C SER A 104 8.73 10.02 -7.66
N GLY A 105 8.47 9.24 -8.71
CA GLY A 105 9.42 8.32 -9.34
C GLY A 105 8.71 7.10 -9.97
N ALA A 106 7.52 6.75 -9.48
CA ALA A 106 6.70 5.65 -10.01
C ALA A 106 6.18 5.89 -11.44
N LYS A 107 6.25 7.14 -11.96
CA LYS A 107 5.82 7.50 -13.32
C LYS A 107 6.56 6.74 -14.45
N GLN A 108 7.63 6.00 -14.16
CA GLN A 108 8.24 5.10 -15.14
C GLN A 108 7.48 3.79 -15.37
N TYR A 109 6.53 3.41 -14.50
CA TYR A 109 5.64 2.26 -14.70
C TYR A 109 4.21 2.76 -14.98
N THR A 110 4.05 3.56 -16.03
CA THR A 110 2.72 3.94 -16.51
C THR A 110 2.09 2.74 -17.24
N VAL A 111 1.18 2.02 -16.58
CA VAL A 111 0.17 1.23 -17.30
C VAL A 111 -0.75 2.19 -18.09
N PRO A 112 -1.17 1.84 -19.33
CA PRO A 112 -1.71 2.81 -20.28
C PRO A 112 -3.06 3.40 -19.86
N CYS A 113 -3.24 4.67 -20.23
CA CYS A 113 -4.38 5.57 -19.99
C CYS A 113 -5.79 5.06 -20.36
N CYS A 114 -5.96 3.82 -20.82
CA CYS A 114 -7.22 3.33 -21.38
C CYS A 114 -8.34 3.04 -20.36
N LEU A 115 -8.07 3.05 -19.04
CA LEU A 115 -9.10 2.77 -18.02
C LEU A 115 -9.64 4.00 -17.27
N ARG A 116 -9.39 5.21 -17.75
CA ARG A 116 -9.95 6.43 -17.15
C ARG A 116 -11.42 6.59 -17.57
N ARG A 117 -12.32 5.80 -16.96
CA ARG A 117 -13.77 6.05 -17.07
C ARG A 117 -14.07 7.39 -16.40
N GLN A 118 -14.38 8.38 -17.22
CA GLN A 118 -15.06 9.60 -16.79
C GLN A 118 -16.45 9.19 -16.26
N SER A 119 -16.69 9.36 -14.97
CA SER A 119 -18.06 9.57 -14.50
C SER A 119 -18.21 11.07 -14.24
N SER A 120 -18.61 11.78 -15.29
CA SER A 120 -19.34 13.03 -15.16
C SER A 120 -20.73 12.65 -14.64
N TYR A 121 -21.01 12.94 -13.38
CA TYR A 121 -22.39 12.94 -12.89
C TYR A 121 -23.01 14.28 -13.25
N SER A 122 -24.09 14.21 -14.03
CA SER A 122 -25.00 15.32 -14.32
C SER A 122 -26.11 15.40 -13.28
#